data_AF-A0A7Y5RD43-F1
#
_entry.id   AF-A0A7Y5RD43-F1
#
_cell.length_a   1.000
_cell.length_b   1.000
_cell.length_c   1.000
_cell.angle_alpha   90.00
_cell.angle_beta   90.00
_cell.angle_gamma   90.00
#
_symmetry.space_group_name_H-M   'P 1'
#
loop_
_entity.id
_entity.type
_entity.pdbx_description
1 polymer ?
#
loop_
_entity_poly.entity_id
_entity_poly.type
_entity_poly.pdbx_seq_one_letter_code
_entity_poly.pdbx_strand_id
1 'polypeptide(L)'
;MDDRITLRSLRACANALDCDLVYAFVPRGATIEETLAARARDAASLTVRRVEHSMALEDQASGNVEQAIEAQTRRVRHSGPSR
;
A
#
# COMPACT_ATOMS: atom_id res chain seq x y z
N MET A 1 -24.35 24.46 16.32
CA MET A 1 -23.42 24.02 17.36
C MET A 1 -22.51 23.00 16.69
N ASP A 2 -21.24 23.34 16.47
CA ASP A 2 -20.27 22.38 15.95
C ASP A 2 -19.67 21.62 17.12
N ASP A 3 -20.17 20.41 17.39
CA ASP A 3 -19.62 19.52 18.40
C ASP A 3 -18.27 18.98 17.92
N ARG A 4 -17.19 19.73 18.21
CA ARG A 4 -15.83 19.37 17.82
C ARG A 4 -15.20 18.49 18.90
N ILE A 5 -14.93 17.23 18.55
CA ILE A 5 -14.14 16.31 19.36
C ILE A 5 -12.73 16.14 18.78
N THR A 6 -11.73 15.93 19.63
CA THR A 6 -10.35 15.67 19.22
C THR A 6 -9.92 14.26 19.59
N LEU A 7 -8.93 13.69 18.88
CA LEU A 7 -8.34 12.41 19.29
C LEU A 7 -7.76 12.47 20.72
N ARG A 8 -7.27 13.65 21.14
CA ARG A 8 -6.79 13.88 22.50
C ARG A 8 -7.91 13.72 23.53
N SER A 9 -9.07 14.33 23.30
CA SER A 9 -10.21 14.20 24.22
C SER A 9 -10.78 12.78 24.25
N LEU A 10 -10.82 12.08 23.10
CA LEU A 10 -11.19 10.66 23.06
C LEU A 10 -10.22 9.77 23.84
N ARG A 11 -8.91 10.02 23.72
CA ARG A 11 -7.88 9.30 24.48
C ARG A 11 -8.03 9.52 25.98
N ALA A 12 -8.32 10.75 26.40
CA ALA A 12 -8.56 11.07 27.80
C ALA A 12 -9.79 10.32 28.36
N CYS A 13 -10.90 10.27 27.62
CA CYS A 13 -12.05 9.45 27.99
C CYS A 13 -11.71 7.96 28.06
N ALA A 14 -11.00 7.42 27.07
CA ALA A 14 -10.62 6.01 27.06
C ALA A 14 -9.78 5.64 28.29
N ASN A 15 -8.78 6.45 28.63
CA ASN A 15 -7.97 6.26 29.83
C ASN A 15 -8.79 6.34 31.12
N ALA A 16 -9.75 7.28 31.21
CA ALA A 16 -10.63 7.41 32.39
C ALA A 16 -11.57 6.22 32.57
N LEU A 17 -11.87 5.50 31.48
CA LEU A 17 -12.73 4.32 31.45
C LEU A 17 -11.95 3.00 31.48
N ASP A 18 -10.62 3.04 31.65
CA ASP A 18 -9.73 1.88 31.56
C ASP A 18 -9.90 1.11 30.24
N CYS A 19 -9.98 1.85 29.13
CA CYS A 19 -10.22 1.37 27.77
C CYS A 19 -9.11 1.77 26.79
N ASP A 20 -8.92 0.98 25.74
CA ASP A 20 -8.06 1.33 24.60
C ASP A 20 -8.82 2.06 23.49
N LEU A 21 -8.28 3.20 23.02
CA LEU A 21 -8.78 3.88 21.82
C LEU A 21 -8.06 3.36 20.56
N VAL A 22 -8.78 2.59 19.74
CA VAL A 22 -8.36 2.10 18.42
C VAL A 22 -9.03 2.92 17.30
N TYR A 23 -8.27 3.34 16.30
CA TYR A 23 -8.79 4.02 15.11
C TYR A 23 -8.09 3.49 13.86
N ALA A 24 -8.81 3.44 12.73
CA ALA A 24 -8.27 2.99 11.46
C ALA A 24 -8.88 3.77 10.29
N PHE A 25 -8.10 3.94 9.22
CA PHE A 25 -8.60 4.42 7.95
C PHE A 25 -8.98 3.22 7.07
N VAL A 26 -10.25 3.14 6.70
CA VAL A 26 -10.76 2.10 5.80
C VAL A 26 -10.95 2.68 4.40
N PRO A 27 -10.39 2.06 3.34
CA PRO A 27 -10.61 2.50 1.97
C PRO A 27 -12.10 2.55 1.63
N ARG A 28 -12.52 3.62 0.94
CA ARG A 28 -13.91 3.73 0.47
C ARG A 28 -14.07 2.94 -0.82
N GLY A 29 -15.14 2.14 -0.91
CA GLY A 29 -15.56 1.48 -2.15
C GLY A 29 -14.65 0.34 -2.63
N ALA A 30 -13.65 -0.05 -1.85
CA ALA A 30 -12.80 -1.21 -2.11
C ALA A 30 -12.45 -1.92 -0.81
N THR A 31 -12.26 -3.22 -0.89
CA THR A 31 -11.72 -4.02 0.20
C THR A 31 -10.25 -3.67 0.44
N ILE A 32 -9.76 -4.01 1.63
CA ILE A 32 -8.34 -3.87 1.96
C ILE A 32 -7.49 -4.70 0.98
N GLU A 33 -7.96 -5.88 0.59
CA GLU A 33 -7.25 -6.77 -0.31
C GLU A 33 -7.14 -6.19 -1.73
N GLU A 34 -8.22 -5.61 -2.26
CA GLU A 34 -8.19 -4.91 -3.55
C GLU A 34 -7.25 -3.69 -3.51
N THR A 35 -7.30 -2.93 -2.41
CA THR A 35 -6.41 -1.78 -2.22
C THR A 35 -4.94 -2.21 -2.16
N LEU A 36 -4.65 -3.33 -1.48
CA LEU A 36 -3.31 -3.88 -1.38
C LEU A 36 -2.82 -4.42 -2.73
N ALA A 37 -3.67 -5.13 -3.48
CA ALA A 37 -3.36 -5.66 -4.79
C ALA A 37 -3.05 -4.53 -5.79
N ALA A 38 -3.85 -3.46 -5.80
CA ALA A 38 -3.62 -2.29 -6.64
C ALA A 38 -2.27 -1.63 -6.32
N ARG A 39 -1.99 -1.36 -5.04
CA ARG A 39 -0.71 -0.77 -4.62
C ARG A 39 0.50 -1.65 -4.93
N ALA A 40 0.39 -2.95 -4.73
CA ALA A 40 1.46 -3.90 -5.05
C ALA A 40 1.75 -3.90 -6.56
N ARG A 41 0.71 -3.84 -7.39
CA ARG A 41 0.84 -3.76 -8.85
C ARG A 41 1.49 -2.45 -9.28
N ASP A 42 1.08 -1.32 -8.71
CA ASP A 42 1.68 -0.01 -9.01
C ASP A 42 3.18 0.02 -8.68
N ALA A 43 3.55 -0.47 -7.49
CA ALA A 43 4.95 -0.55 -7.06
C ALA A 43 5.79 -1.47 -7.94
N ALA A 44 5.25 -2.64 -8.30
CA ALA A 44 5.87 -3.58 -9.22
C ALA A 44 6.06 -2.95 -10.61
N SER A 45 5.04 -2.25 -11.10
CA SER A 45 5.03 -1.59 -12.40
C SER A 45 6.07 -0.49 -12.52
N LEU A 46 6.20 0.35 -11.49
CA LEU A 46 7.27 1.36 -11.40
C LEU A 46 8.66 0.73 -11.42
N THR A 47 8.85 -0.37 -10.68
CA THR A 47 10.13 -1.06 -10.57
C THR A 47 10.52 -1.71 -11.90
N VAL A 48 9.63 -2.51 -12.49
CA VAL A 48 9.90 -3.23 -13.73
C VAL A 48 10.12 -2.27 -14.90
N ARG A 49 9.30 -1.23 -15.04
CA ARG A 49 9.48 -0.25 -16.13
C ARG A 49 10.83 0.47 -16.04
N ARG A 50 11.30 0.80 -14.82
CA ARG A 50 12.60 1.43 -14.63
C ARG A 50 13.74 0.49 -15.04
N VAL A 51 13.65 -0.79 -14.68
CA VAL A 51 14.65 -1.81 -15.03
C VAL A 51 14.65 -2.08 -16.54
N GLU A 52 13.48 -2.29 -17.14
CA GLU A 52 13.33 -2.51 -18.59
C GLU A 52 13.84 -1.30 -19.40
N HIS A 53 13.59 -0.07 -18.94
CA HIS A 53 14.16 1.11 -19.57
C HIS A 53 15.70 1.08 -19.53
N SER A 54 16.32 0.68 -18.41
CA SER A 54 17.77 0.53 -18.31
C SER A 54 18.29 -0.57 -19.24
N MET A 55 17.64 -1.74 -19.24
CA MET A 55 18.00 -2.88 -20.08
C MET A 55 17.87 -2.56 -21.58
N ALA A 56 16.89 -1.74 -21.96
CA ALA A 56 16.75 -1.28 -23.34
C ALA A 56 17.93 -0.41 -23.79
N LEU A 57 18.51 0.40 -22.91
CA LEU A 57 19.72 1.19 -23.21
C LEU A 57 20.95 0.30 -23.39
N GLU A 58 20.93 -0.92 -22.84
CA GLU A 58 22.02 -1.90 -22.90
C GLU A 58 21.82 -2.94 -24.02
N ASP A 59 20.80 -2.79 -24.88
CA ASP A 59 20.39 -3.77 -25.91
C ASP A 59 19.98 -5.15 -25.32
N GLN A 60 19.41 -5.13 -24.12
CA GLN A 60 19.03 -6.32 -23.32
C GLN A 60 17.53 -6.37 -22.96
N ALA A 61 16.69 -5.55 -23.59
CA ALA A 61 15.26 -5.51 -23.25
C ALA A 61 14.57 -6.88 -23.40
N SER A 62 13.76 -7.28 -22.42
CA SER A 62 13.14 -8.62 -22.44
C SER A 62 11.90 -8.71 -23.33
N GLY A 63 11.28 -7.56 -23.64
CA GLY A 63 10.02 -7.45 -24.37
C GLY A 63 8.78 -7.95 -23.62
N ASN A 64 8.94 -8.56 -22.43
CA ASN A 64 7.87 -9.20 -21.66
C ASN A 64 7.53 -8.44 -20.37
N VAL A 65 7.46 -7.11 -20.47
CA VAL A 65 7.27 -6.18 -19.35
C VAL A 65 6.04 -6.54 -18.49
N GLU A 66 4.92 -6.90 -19.12
CA GLU A 66 3.68 -7.21 -18.39
C GLU A 66 3.81 -8.47 -17.52
N GLN A 67 4.44 -9.53 -18.04
CA GLN A 67 4.69 -10.76 -17.28
C GLN A 67 5.64 -10.50 -16.11
N ALA A 68 6.66 -9.66 -16.33
CA ALA A 68 7.58 -9.23 -15.28
C ALA A 68 6.87 -8.39 -14.19
N ILE A 69 5.93 -7.52 -14.56
CA ILE A 69 5.09 -6.76 -13.62
C ILE A 69 4.26 -7.70 -12.76
N GLU A 70 3.62 -8.70 -13.35
CA GLU A 70 2.79 -9.66 -12.62
C GLU A 70 3.63 -10.55 -11.67
N ALA A 71 4.79 -11.02 -12.12
CA ALA A 71 5.75 -11.74 -11.28
C ALA A 71 6.22 -10.87 -10.09
N GLN A 72 6.57 -9.61 -10.36
CA GLN A 72 7.01 -8.68 -9.32
C GLN A 72 5.88 -8.28 -8.37
N THR A 73 4.64 -8.14 -8.87
CA THR A 73 3.45 -7.88 -8.05
C THR A 73 3.25 -8.99 -7.04
N ARG A 74 3.37 -10.26 -7.47
CA ARG A 74 3.32 -11.40 -6.55
C ARG A 74 4.41 -11.31 -5.50
N ARG A 75 5.65 -10.99 -5.87
CA ARG A 75 6.76 -10.87 -4.90
C ARG A 75 6.50 -9.79 -3.84
N VAL A 76 6.03 -8.61 -4.25
CA VAL A 76 5.72 -7.49 -3.35
C VAL A 76 4.58 -7.84 -2.37
N ARG A 77 3.58 -8.62 -2.82
CA ARG A 77 2.50 -9.08 -1.92
C ARG A 77 3.01 -10.03 -0.83
N HIS A 78 4.02 -10.85 -1.13
CA HIS A 78 4.55 -11.85 -0.20
C HIS A 78 5.65 -11.28 0.73
N SER A 79 6.31 -10.19 0.37
CA SER A 79 7.40 -9.62 1.18
C SER A 79 6.93 -8.85 2.43
N GLY A 80 5.61 -8.63 2.60
CA GLY A 80 5.07 -7.77 3.66
C GLY A 80 5.59 -6.32 3.56
N PRO A 81 5.01 -5.36 4.31
CA PRO A 81 5.57 -4.02 4.37
C PRO A 81 6.94 -4.09 5.06
N SER A 82 8.01 -3.71 4.34
CA SER A 82 9.29 -3.39 4.98
C SER A 82 9.01 -2.29 6.01
N ARG A 83 9.23 -2.62 7.29
CA ARG A 83 9.09 -1.71 8.44
C ARG A 83 10.01 -0.50 8.31
#